data_AF-A0A3D5I0K7-F1
#
_entry.id   AF-A0A3D5I0K7-F1
#
_cell.length_a   1.000
_cell.length_b   1.000
_cell.length_c   1.000
_cell.angle_alpha   90.00
_cell.angle_beta   90.00
_cell.angle_gamma   90.00
#
_symmetry.space_group_name_H-M   'P 1'
#
loop_
_entity.id
_entity.type
_entity.pdbx_description
1 polymer ?
#
loop_
_entity_poly.entity_id
_entity_poly.type
_entity_poly.pdbx_seq_one_letter_code
_entity_poly.pdbx_strand_id
1 'polypeptide(L)'
;MTTVTVELTRPYDVVIGQGSLHQLGERLKQQAIRAGTKILVVSNPVVAEHYGATVMGSLSSAGYEAELLVIEAGEEQKTPATVAQIHDKAYAMQLERSSLMLALGGGVVGDMTGFAAATWLRGVAVVQVPTTLLAMVDAAIGGKTGVNHPG
;
A
#
# COMPACT_ATOMS: atom_id res chain seq x y z
N MET A 1 4.31 21.21 -2.68
CA MET A 1 4.60 19.77 -2.49
C MET A 1 5.83 19.70 -1.61
N THR A 2 5.77 18.92 -0.54
CA THR A 2 6.78 18.84 0.51
C THR A 2 7.21 17.40 0.66
N THR A 3 8.50 17.16 0.78
CA THR A 3 9.06 15.84 1.09
C THR A 3 9.70 15.90 2.46
N VAL A 4 9.40 14.92 3.30
CA VAL A 4 10.00 14.73 4.62
C VAL A 4 10.70 13.38 4.60
N THR A 5 12.02 13.37 4.75
CA THR A 5 12.78 12.12 4.87
C THR A 5 12.70 11.64 6.32
N VAL A 6 12.28 10.38 6.50
CA VAL A 6 12.21 9.74 7.82
C VAL A 6 13.47 8.91 8.02
N GLU A 7 14.34 9.38 8.90
CA GLU A 7 15.62 8.75 9.21
C GLU A 7 15.43 7.57 10.17
N LEU A 8 15.34 6.36 9.61
CA LEU A 8 15.40 5.09 10.33
C LEU A 8 16.54 4.24 9.78
N THR A 9 16.76 3.05 10.33
CA THR A 9 17.74 2.08 9.77
C THR A 9 17.50 1.78 8.28
N ARG A 10 16.25 1.93 7.81
CA ARG A 10 15.89 1.99 6.40
C ARG A 10 15.14 3.30 6.14
N PRO A 11 15.81 4.35 5.61
CA PRO A 11 15.18 5.63 5.39
C PRO A 11 14.14 5.55 4.26
N TYR A 12 13.13 6.41 4.33
CA TYR A 12 12.14 6.58 3.28
C TYR A 12 11.59 8.01 3.26
N ASP A 13 11.08 8.41 2.10
CA ASP A 13 10.48 9.73 1.89
C ASP A 13 8.97 9.70 2.10
N VAL A 14 8.47 10.61 2.93
CA VAL A 14 7.05 10.93 3.06
C VAL A 14 6.75 12.15 2.20
N VAL A 15 5.77 12.03 1.29
CA VAL A 15 5.51 13.07 0.30
C VAL A 15 4.11 13.60 0.45
N ILE A 16 4.04 14.91 0.67
CA ILE A 16 2.84 15.64 1.05
C ILE A 16 2.55 16.66 -0.04
N GLY A 17 1.41 16.52 -0.69
CA GLY A 17 1.03 17.44 -1.76
C GLY A 17 -0.39 17.21 -2.23
N GLN A 18 -1.05 18.29 -2.63
CA GLN A 18 -2.35 18.23 -3.27
C GLN A 18 -2.22 17.57 -4.64
N GLY A 19 -3.15 16.66 -4.97
CA GLY A 19 -3.16 15.95 -6.25
C GLY A 19 -2.02 14.94 -6.44
N SER A 20 -1.29 14.57 -5.37
CA SER A 20 -0.12 13.69 -5.44
C SER A 20 -0.43 12.30 -6.03
N LEU A 21 -1.65 11.81 -5.91
CA LEU A 21 -2.08 10.50 -6.44
C LEU A 21 -1.90 10.40 -7.96
N HIS A 22 -2.09 11.49 -8.72
CA HIS A 22 -1.89 11.49 -10.16
C HIS A 22 -0.44 11.24 -10.56
N GLN A 23 0.50 11.57 -9.67
CA GLN A 23 1.93 11.43 -9.90
C GLN A 23 2.50 10.14 -9.30
N LEU A 24 1.69 9.33 -8.62
CA LEU A 24 2.15 8.17 -7.85
C LEU A 24 3.06 7.25 -8.68
N GLY A 25 2.65 6.87 -9.88
CA GLY A 25 3.44 6.01 -10.75
C GLY A 25 4.81 6.59 -11.11
N GLU A 26 4.86 7.87 -11.50
CA GLU A 26 6.12 8.57 -11.81
C GLU A 26 7.03 8.69 -10.59
N ARG A 27 6.45 8.87 -9.39
CA ARG A 27 7.24 8.90 -8.15
C ARG A 27 7.85 7.54 -7.81
N LEU A 28 7.13 6.45 -8.06
CA LEU A 28 7.70 5.10 -7.90
C LEU A 28 8.88 4.89 -8.86
N LYS A 29 8.82 5.42 -10.09
CA LYS A 29 9.96 5.33 -11.03
C LYS A 29 11.18 6.09 -10.50
N GLN A 30 10.96 7.28 -9.93
CA GLN A 30 12.02 8.09 -9.33
C GLN A 30 12.70 7.36 -8.15
N GLN A 31 11.97 6.46 -7.48
CA GLN A 31 12.48 5.58 -6.42
C GLN A 31 13.07 4.26 -6.98
N ALA A 32 13.42 4.24 -8.28
CA ALA A 32 14.01 3.10 -8.98
C ALA A 32 13.15 1.82 -9.02
N ILE A 33 11.83 1.94 -8.82
CA ILE A 33 10.90 0.83 -9.10
C ILE A 33 10.75 0.70 -10.62
N ARG A 34 11.02 -0.49 -11.15
CA ARG A 34 11.09 -0.73 -12.60
C ARG A 34 9.70 -0.82 -13.20
N ALA A 35 9.53 -0.32 -14.43
CA ALA A 35 8.35 -0.66 -15.24
C ALA A 35 8.21 -2.19 -15.38
N GLY A 36 6.98 -2.67 -15.50
CA GLY A 36 6.62 -4.09 -15.43
C GLY A 36 6.58 -4.67 -14.01
N THR A 37 6.95 -3.90 -12.97
CA THR A 37 6.77 -4.35 -11.58
C THR A 37 5.28 -4.59 -11.32
N LYS A 38 4.96 -5.78 -10.81
CA LYS A 38 3.61 -6.11 -10.35
C LYS A 38 3.29 -5.41 -9.04
N ILE A 39 2.17 -4.69 -9.01
CA ILE A 39 1.73 -3.91 -7.86
C ILE A 39 0.34 -4.38 -7.44
N LEU A 40 0.24 -4.96 -6.24
CA LEU A 40 -1.05 -5.23 -5.62
C LEU A 40 -1.47 -4.01 -4.80
N VAL A 41 -2.46 -3.27 -5.29
CA VAL A 41 -3.09 -2.17 -4.54
C VAL A 41 -4.18 -2.76 -3.65
N VAL A 42 -4.13 -2.51 -2.35
CA VAL A 42 -5.14 -2.94 -1.38
C VAL A 42 -5.87 -1.72 -0.86
N SER A 43 -7.20 -1.75 -0.90
CA SER A 43 -8.07 -0.66 -0.47
C SER A 43 -9.35 -1.19 0.17
N ASN A 44 -10.16 -0.30 0.71
CA ASN A 44 -11.54 -0.56 1.11
C ASN A 44 -12.55 0.02 0.09
N PRO A 45 -13.84 -0.34 0.15
CA PRO A 45 -14.85 0.08 -0.83
C PRO A 45 -14.94 1.60 -1.00
N VAL A 46 -15.05 2.33 0.12
CA VAL A 46 -15.21 3.80 0.13
C VAL A 46 -14.00 4.50 -0.49
N VAL A 47 -12.79 4.09 -0.09
CA VAL A 47 -11.55 4.69 -0.59
C VAL A 47 -11.32 4.30 -2.06
N ALA A 48 -11.64 3.06 -2.44
CA ALA A 48 -11.50 2.58 -3.81
C ALA A 48 -12.43 3.33 -4.77
N GLU A 49 -13.67 3.59 -4.36
CA GLU A 49 -14.64 4.37 -5.12
C GLU A 49 -14.10 5.77 -5.45
N HIS A 50 -13.49 6.44 -4.48
CA HIS A 50 -13.01 7.82 -4.66
C HIS A 50 -11.63 7.92 -5.33
N TYR A 51 -10.70 7.00 -5.03
CA TYR A 51 -9.29 7.16 -5.38
C TYR A 51 -8.71 6.02 -6.20
N GLY A 52 -9.39 4.87 -6.27
CA GLY A 52 -8.91 3.68 -6.96
C GLY A 52 -8.61 3.95 -8.43
N ALA A 53 -9.54 4.56 -9.16
CA ALA A 53 -9.35 4.89 -10.58
C ALA A 53 -8.12 5.79 -10.82
N THR A 54 -7.93 6.81 -9.99
CA THR A 54 -6.79 7.74 -10.08
C THR A 54 -5.46 7.03 -9.84
N VAL A 55 -5.39 6.19 -8.81
CA VAL A 55 -4.18 5.43 -8.48
C VAL A 55 -3.85 4.43 -9.58
N MET A 56 -4.83 3.64 -10.00
CA MET A 56 -4.64 2.64 -11.06
C MET A 56 -4.22 3.28 -12.38
N GLY A 57 -4.84 4.41 -12.75
CA GLY A 57 -4.47 5.18 -13.94
C GLY A 57 -3.04 5.73 -13.87
N SER A 58 -2.61 6.25 -12.71
CA SER A 58 -1.25 6.73 -12.50
C SER A 58 -0.22 5.59 -12.61
N LEU A 59 -0.49 4.44 -11.99
CA LEU A 59 0.40 3.27 -12.03
C LEU A 59 0.50 2.69 -13.45
N SER A 60 -0.63 2.51 -14.14
CA SER A 60 -0.66 2.01 -15.51
C SER A 60 0.05 2.93 -16.48
N SER A 61 -0.12 4.25 -16.36
CA SER A 61 0.58 5.24 -17.20
C SER A 61 2.09 5.21 -17.00
N ALA A 62 2.53 4.81 -15.80
CA ALA A 62 3.93 4.60 -15.49
C ALA A 62 4.45 3.22 -15.95
N GLY A 63 3.61 2.36 -16.54
CA GLY A 63 4.00 1.06 -17.08
C GLY A 63 4.11 -0.04 -16.02
N TYR A 64 3.40 0.07 -14.89
CA TYR A 64 3.30 -1.01 -13.90
C TYR A 64 2.14 -1.96 -14.20
N GLU A 65 2.30 -3.22 -13.79
CA GLU A 65 1.24 -4.24 -13.81
C GLU A 65 0.48 -4.17 -12.49
N ALA A 66 -0.47 -3.24 -12.37
CA ALA A 66 -1.22 -3.03 -11.14
C ALA A 66 -2.57 -3.76 -11.17
N GLU A 67 -2.95 -4.36 -10.04
CA GLU A 67 -4.34 -4.76 -9.79
C GLU A 67 -4.83 -4.23 -8.44
N LEU A 68 -6.12 -3.93 -8.37
CA LEU A 68 -6.80 -3.47 -7.16
C LEU A 68 -7.53 -4.62 -6.48
N LEU A 69 -7.24 -4.84 -5.20
CA LEU A 69 -8.01 -5.66 -4.27
C LEU A 69 -8.80 -4.75 -3.33
N VAL A 70 -10.11 -4.93 -3.32
CA VAL A 70 -10.99 -4.29 -2.35
C VAL A 70 -11.32 -5.31 -1.26
N ILE A 71 -10.97 -4.98 -0.02
CA ILE A 71 -11.32 -5.75 1.18
C ILE A 71 -12.24 -4.91 2.05
N GLU A 72 -13.14 -5.55 2.78
CA GLU A 72 -13.86 -4.85 3.85
C GLU A 72 -12.85 -4.32 4.87
N ALA A 73 -12.99 -3.06 5.25
CA ALA A 73 -12.10 -2.44 6.21
C ALA A 73 -12.90 -1.84 7.37
N GLY A 74 -12.51 -2.27 8.56
CA GLY A 74 -12.97 -1.88 9.87
C GLY A 74 -12.03 -2.54 10.89
N GLU A 75 -12.01 -2.05 12.12
CA GLU A 75 -11.10 -2.62 13.13
C GLU A 75 -11.44 -4.10 13.40
N GLU A 76 -12.71 -4.47 13.28
CA GLU A 76 -13.21 -5.84 13.33
C GLU A 76 -12.76 -6.71 12.15
N GLN A 77 -12.43 -6.10 11.01
CA GLN A 77 -11.90 -6.78 9.84
C GLN A 77 -10.37 -6.88 9.87
N LYS A 78 -9.71 -6.28 10.86
CA LYS A 78 -8.25 -6.31 11.03
C LYS A 78 -7.78 -7.66 11.57
N THR A 79 -7.96 -8.72 10.79
CA THR A 79 -7.78 -10.12 11.23
C THR A 79 -6.79 -10.88 10.33
N PRO A 80 -6.20 -11.99 10.80
CA PRO A 80 -5.40 -12.89 9.96
C PRO A 80 -6.16 -13.41 8.73
N ALA A 81 -7.48 -13.59 8.82
CA ALA A 81 -8.31 -14.05 7.71
C ALA A 81 -8.37 -13.01 6.58
N THR A 82 -8.43 -11.73 6.91
CA THR A 82 -8.40 -10.66 5.90
C THR A 82 -7.03 -10.56 5.24
N VAL A 83 -5.94 -10.74 6.00
CA VAL A 83 -4.59 -10.84 5.43
C VAL A 83 -4.45 -12.02 4.48
N ALA A 84 -5.08 -13.16 4.78
CA ALA A 84 -5.09 -14.30 3.88
C ALA A 84 -5.70 -13.97 2.50
N GLN A 85 -6.74 -13.13 2.45
CA GLN A 85 -7.30 -12.66 1.16
C GLN A 85 -6.30 -11.81 0.36
N ILE A 86 -5.48 -10.99 1.03
CA ILE A 86 -4.39 -10.24 0.39
C ILE A 86 -3.35 -11.21 -0.18
N HIS A 87 -3.00 -12.25 0.58
CA HIS A 87 -2.08 -13.29 0.13
C HIS A 87 -2.64 -14.13 -1.04
N ASP A 88 -3.92 -14.47 -1.03
CA ASP A 88 -4.58 -15.20 -2.11
C ASP A 88 -4.55 -14.39 -3.41
N LYS A 89 -4.82 -13.08 -3.32
CA LYS A 89 -4.69 -12.19 -4.48
C LYS A 89 -3.24 -12.07 -4.94
N ALA A 90 -2.30 -11.92 -4.01
CA ALA A 90 -0.87 -11.88 -4.33
C ALA A 90 -0.40 -13.15 -5.04
N TYR A 91 -0.90 -14.32 -4.61
CA TYR A 91 -0.66 -15.60 -5.26
C TYR A 91 -1.23 -15.64 -6.67
N ALA A 92 -2.50 -15.23 -6.85
CA ALA A 92 -3.17 -15.20 -8.15
C ALA A 92 -2.45 -14.29 -9.16
N MET A 93 -1.92 -13.15 -8.70
CA MET A 93 -1.09 -12.24 -9.50
C MET A 93 0.33 -12.75 -9.73
N GLN A 94 0.74 -13.83 -9.05
CA GLN A 94 2.10 -14.33 -9.02
C GLN A 94 3.10 -13.24 -8.61
N LEU A 95 2.82 -12.57 -7.48
CA LEU A 95 3.77 -11.61 -6.91
C LEU A 95 5.05 -12.32 -6.48
N GLU A 96 6.18 -11.75 -6.88
CA GLU A 96 7.52 -12.22 -6.61
C GLU A 96 8.26 -11.25 -5.67
N ARG A 97 9.53 -11.54 -5.34
CA ARG A 97 10.30 -10.74 -4.37
C ARG A 97 10.52 -9.29 -4.80
N SER A 98 10.53 -9.03 -6.10
CA SER A 98 10.63 -7.69 -6.69
C SER A 98 9.29 -6.98 -6.84
N SER A 99 8.17 -7.65 -6.55
CA SER A 99 6.85 -7.03 -6.55
C SER A 99 6.64 -6.09 -5.38
N LEU A 100 5.55 -5.33 -5.44
CA LEU A 100 5.22 -4.30 -4.48
C LEU A 100 3.76 -4.43 -4.03
N MET A 101 3.50 -4.25 -2.74
CA MET A 101 2.15 -4.05 -2.22
C MET A 101 1.94 -2.56 -1.91
N LEU A 102 0.78 -2.01 -2.27
CA LEU A 102 0.46 -0.62 -2.05
C LEU A 102 -0.82 -0.52 -1.21
N ALA A 103 -0.73 0.10 -0.05
CA ALA A 103 -1.86 0.31 0.84
C ALA A 103 -2.52 1.66 0.53
N LEU A 104 -3.73 1.63 -0.02
CA LEU A 104 -4.54 2.82 -0.30
C LEU A 104 -5.69 2.88 0.71
N GLY A 105 -5.54 3.65 1.79
CA GLY A 105 -6.56 3.69 2.83
C GLY A 105 -6.13 4.32 4.14
N GLY A 106 -6.96 4.16 5.18
CA GLY A 106 -6.62 4.57 6.54
C GLY A 106 -5.69 3.56 7.24
N GLY A 107 -5.51 3.74 8.55
CA GLY A 107 -4.58 2.93 9.35
C GLY A 107 -4.85 1.42 9.28
N VAL A 108 -6.12 1.00 9.27
CA VAL A 108 -6.52 -0.41 9.19
C VAL A 108 -6.01 -1.07 7.89
N VAL A 109 -6.22 -0.42 6.74
CA VAL A 109 -5.71 -0.92 5.45
C VAL A 109 -4.19 -0.90 5.43
N GLY A 110 -3.57 0.16 5.95
CA GLY A 110 -2.12 0.30 6.05
C GLY A 110 -1.45 -0.81 6.85
N ASP A 111 -2.02 -1.14 8.01
CA ASP A 111 -1.54 -2.20 8.91
C ASP A 111 -1.66 -3.58 8.27
N MET A 112 -2.83 -3.93 7.73
CA MET A 112 -3.06 -5.24 7.13
C MET A 112 -2.18 -5.44 5.89
N THR A 113 -2.09 -4.43 5.03
CA THR A 113 -1.27 -4.50 3.80
C THR A 113 0.21 -4.54 4.14
N GLY A 114 0.65 -3.75 5.12
CA GLY A 114 2.03 -3.77 5.59
C GLY A 114 2.42 -5.12 6.19
N PHE A 115 1.54 -5.71 7.00
CA PHE A 115 1.76 -7.02 7.59
C PHE A 115 1.76 -8.13 6.52
N ALA A 116 0.83 -8.05 5.55
CA ALA A 116 0.79 -8.95 4.42
C ALA A 116 2.09 -8.88 3.60
N ALA A 117 2.61 -7.68 3.33
CA ALA A 117 3.86 -7.47 2.60
C ALA A 117 5.08 -7.98 3.36
N ALA A 118 5.13 -7.78 4.69
CA ALA A 118 6.22 -8.26 5.53
C ALA A 118 6.29 -9.80 5.60
N THR A 119 5.13 -10.47 5.51
CA THR A 119 5.02 -11.93 5.63
C THR A 119 5.05 -12.64 4.27
N TRP A 120 4.63 -11.98 3.19
CA TRP A 120 4.66 -12.53 1.84
C TRP A 120 6.09 -12.78 1.37
N LEU A 121 6.44 -14.02 1.02
CA LEU A 121 7.79 -14.42 0.63
C LEU A 121 8.90 -14.00 1.61
N ARG A 122 8.57 -13.82 2.90
CA ARG A 122 9.46 -13.25 3.94
C ARG A 122 9.84 -11.78 3.73
N GLY A 123 9.00 -11.03 3.02
CA GLY A 123 9.15 -9.58 2.81
C GLY A 123 9.20 -9.21 1.33
N VAL A 124 8.29 -8.31 0.94
CA VAL A 124 8.32 -7.57 -0.33
C VAL A 124 8.23 -6.06 -0.06
N ALA A 125 8.46 -5.24 -1.08
CA ALA A 125 8.33 -3.79 -0.94
C ALA A 125 6.89 -3.38 -0.63
N VAL A 126 6.73 -2.34 0.21
CA VAL A 126 5.42 -1.77 0.54
C VAL A 126 5.44 -0.25 0.37
N VAL A 127 4.35 0.31 -0.14
CA VAL A 127 4.10 1.75 -0.23
C VAL A 127 2.81 2.09 0.52
N GLN A 128 2.88 3.07 1.40
CA GLN A 128 1.73 3.57 2.15
C GLN A 128 1.15 4.81 1.46
N VAL A 129 -0.14 4.80 1.18
CA VAL A 129 -0.92 5.93 0.66
C VAL A 129 -2.06 6.22 1.64
N PRO A 130 -1.75 6.86 2.79
CA PRO A 130 -2.71 7.09 3.85
C PRO A 130 -3.80 8.09 3.43
N THR A 131 -5.07 7.77 3.66
CA THR A 131 -6.23 8.60 3.26
C THR A 131 -6.97 9.23 4.43
N THR A 132 -6.58 8.91 5.66
CA THR A 132 -7.10 9.53 6.89
C THR A 132 -6.02 10.37 7.56
N LEU A 133 -6.37 11.50 8.16
CA LEU A 133 -5.41 12.38 8.84
C LEU A 133 -4.62 11.64 9.93
N LEU A 134 -5.28 10.79 10.72
CA LEU A 134 -4.62 9.99 11.75
C LEU A 134 -3.54 9.07 11.15
N ALA A 135 -3.85 8.37 10.07
CA ALA A 135 -2.86 7.53 9.38
C ALA A 135 -1.70 8.33 8.77
N MET A 136 -1.95 9.57 8.31
CA MET A 136 -0.91 10.45 7.76
C MET A 136 0.12 10.90 8.80
N VAL A 137 -0.25 10.97 10.08
CA VAL A 137 0.60 11.50 11.16
C VAL A 137 1.08 10.44 12.17
N ASP A 138 0.53 9.22 12.12
CA ASP A 138 0.86 8.13 13.06
C ASP A 138 1.18 6.83 12.31
N ALA A 139 0.17 6.19 11.69
CA ALA A 139 0.30 4.85 11.10
C ALA A 139 1.30 4.76 9.92
N ALA A 140 1.53 5.85 9.19
CA ALA A 140 2.51 5.88 8.11
C ALA A 140 3.97 6.00 8.61
N ILE A 141 4.20 6.26 9.90
CA ILE A 141 5.49 6.64 10.45
C ILE A 141 5.92 5.65 11.52
N GLY A 142 6.92 4.82 11.22
CA GLY A 142 7.59 3.93 12.19
C GLY A 142 7.54 2.43 11.87
N GLY A 143 6.85 2.02 10.81
CA GLY A 143 6.92 0.66 10.26
C GLY A 143 6.21 -0.42 11.08
N LYS A 144 5.42 -0.05 12.09
CA LYS A 144 4.54 -0.98 12.78
C LYS A 144 3.42 -1.41 11.83
N THR A 145 3.16 -2.71 11.82
CA THR A 145 2.09 -3.33 11.03
C THR A 145 1.55 -4.50 11.85
N GLY A 146 0.30 -4.89 11.64
CA GLY A 146 -0.26 -6.01 12.39
C GLY A 146 -1.73 -6.26 12.18
N VAL A 147 -2.20 -7.34 12.79
CA VAL A 147 -3.61 -7.71 12.85
C VAL A 147 -3.99 -8.07 14.28
N ASN A 148 -5.27 -7.92 14.58
CA ASN A 148 -5.81 -8.25 15.89
C ASN A 148 -5.99 -9.77 15.99
N HIS A 149 -5.63 -10.31 17.14
CA HIS A 149 -6.07 -11.64 17.54
C HIS A 149 -7.46 -11.49 18.20
N PRO A 150 -8.40 -12.43 17.99
CA PRO A 150 -9.74 -12.36 18.57
C PRO A 150 -9.80 -12.54 20.11
N GLY A 151 -8.66 -12.51 20.81
CA GLY A 151 -8.55 -12.78 22.25
C GLY A 151 -7.70 -11.75 22.96
#